data_AF-A0A7J4QK97-F1
#
_entry.id   AF-A0A7J4QK97-F1
#
_cell.length_a   1.000
_cell.length_b   1.000
_cell.length_c   1.000
_cell.angle_alpha   90.00
_cell.angle_beta   90.00
_cell.angle_gamma   90.00
#
_symmetry.space_group_name_H-M   'P 1'
#
loop_
_entity.id
_entity.type
_entity.pdbx_description
1 polymer ?
#
loop_
_entity_poly.entity_id
_entity_poly.type
_entity_poly.pdbx_seq_one_letter_code
_entity_poly.pdbx_strand_id
1 'polypeptide(L)'
;TLTVDLPAAFASVFPGGSITGCPRTVVCAAIDAIEREPRRFWCGSIGWWDPDGHHGAWNILIRTMQVRHEGERRMADVLAGGGITIGSVAEREIEEAVWKADALLSAAGWRSPRTSIRGMLRITPLSVPHGAPLGGRLGQRRDRPDGAVVLVDNLDSFTHNIAHAIMHLGHDVHVIQGRGPEGPVDVDEAVKGLLEAAPSHLILGPGPGRPEEALLTMRLSELALQGRTPSLLGICLGHQALGLAAGGRIVHDPHGPVHGRPIHVVHDGTGLFRDVSGRTTRMVRYNSLVVDGAVAEHLRVNARSGHVTMGFHSPRFPVHGLQGHPESIGSEEGDRLLRAFLVAAHG
;
A
#
# COMPACT_ATOMS: atom_id res chain seq x y z
N THR A 1 7.68 -23.50 -12.68
CA THR A 1 8.63 -22.63 -11.95
C THR A 1 9.08 -21.54 -12.91
N LEU A 2 8.66 -20.29 -12.70
CA LEU A 2 9.16 -19.17 -13.48
C LEU A 2 10.58 -18.86 -12.98
N THR A 3 11.59 -19.30 -13.71
CA THR A 3 12.96 -18.82 -13.52
C THR A 3 13.03 -17.42 -14.12
N VAL A 4 12.93 -16.40 -13.27
CA VAL A 4 13.19 -15.02 -13.66
C VAL A 4 14.69 -14.78 -13.53
N ASP A 5 15.31 -14.30 -14.59
CA ASP A 5 16.70 -13.85 -14.56
C ASP A 5 16.85 -12.69 -13.55
N LEU A 6 17.78 -12.81 -12.60
CA LEU A 6 17.88 -11.85 -11.50
C LEU A 6 18.18 -10.41 -11.98
N PRO A 7 19.12 -10.17 -12.92
CA PRO A 7 19.27 -8.87 -13.57
C PRO A 7 17.97 -8.33 -14.16
N ALA A 8 17.18 -9.17 -14.84
CA ALA A 8 15.89 -8.76 -15.40
C ALA A 8 14.85 -8.43 -14.31
N ALA A 9 14.77 -9.24 -13.25
CA ALA A 9 13.90 -8.97 -12.10
C ALA A 9 14.29 -7.64 -11.43
N PHE A 10 15.57 -7.44 -11.18
CA PHE A 10 16.08 -6.22 -10.57
C PHE A 10 15.81 -4.99 -11.45
N ALA A 11 16.06 -5.08 -12.76
CA ALA A 11 15.75 -4.01 -13.72
C ALA A 11 14.25 -3.70 -13.80
N SER A 12 13.37 -4.68 -13.58
CA SER A 12 11.92 -4.44 -13.59
C SER A 12 11.42 -3.67 -12.36
N VAL A 13 12.04 -3.83 -11.19
CA VAL A 13 11.61 -3.20 -9.93
C VAL A 13 12.38 -1.94 -9.57
N PHE A 14 13.55 -1.74 -10.18
CA PHE A 14 14.43 -0.62 -9.92
C PHE A 14 14.27 0.50 -10.97
N PRO A 15 14.40 1.79 -10.60
CA PRO A 15 14.47 2.32 -9.24
C PRO A 15 13.16 2.13 -8.46
N GLY A 16 13.28 1.99 -7.14
CA GLY A 16 12.16 1.65 -6.26
C GLY A 16 11.04 2.72 -6.29
N GLY A 17 9.77 2.30 -6.25
CA GLY A 17 8.65 3.24 -6.42
C GLY A 17 8.60 4.38 -5.39
N SER A 18 9.03 4.15 -4.15
CA SER A 18 8.98 5.16 -3.07
C SER A 18 9.99 6.31 -3.22
N ILE A 19 11.01 6.15 -4.06
CA ILE A 19 12.10 7.13 -4.28
C ILE A 19 12.01 7.83 -5.64
N THR A 20 11.17 7.29 -6.53
CA THR A 20 10.93 7.86 -7.86
C THR A 20 9.49 8.24 -8.11
N GLY A 21 8.52 7.88 -7.27
CA GLY A 21 7.11 8.21 -7.50
C GLY A 21 6.44 7.41 -8.63
N CYS A 22 5.23 7.82 -8.99
CA CYS A 22 4.36 7.15 -9.97
C CYS A 22 3.71 8.17 -10.91
N PRO A 23 3.65 7.92 -12.24
CA PRO A 23 4.25 6.80 -12.97
C PRO A 23 5.79 6.89 -13.08
N ARG A 24 6.50 5.77 -12.85
CA ARG A 24 7.98 5.73 -12.69
C ARG A 24 8.74 6.44 -13.80
N THR A 25 8.42 6.14 -15.07
CA THR A 25 9.14 6.68 -16.23
C THR A 25 8.99 8.19 -16.36
N VAL A 26 7.77 8.70 -16.13
CA VAL A 26 7.46 10.14 -16.18
C VAL A 26 8.22 10.89 -15.08
N VAL A 27 8.20 10.37 -13.86
CA VAL A 27 8.87 11.04 -12.75
C VAL A 27 10.39 10.96 -12.87
N CYS A 28 10.96 9.86 -13.37
CA CYS A 28 12.39 9.78 -13.65
C CYS A 28 12.82 10.84 -14.69
N ALA A 29 12.02 11.05 -15.74
CA ALA A 29 12.28 12.10 -16.73
C ALA A 29 12.18 13.51 -16.12
N ALA A 30 11.20 13.74 -15.23
CA ALA A 30 11.07 15.01 -14.51
C ALA A 30 12.26 15.28 -13.57
N ILE A 31 12.72 14.24 -12.84
CA ILE A 31 13.91 14.30 -11.98
C ILE A 31 15.12 14.72 -12.82
N ASP A 32 15.36 14.05 -13.95
CA ASP A 32 16.50 14.34 -14.82
C ASP A 32 16.46 15.78 -15.35
N ALA A 33 15.29 16.26 -15.76
CA ALA A 33 15.09 17.63 -16.25
C ALA A 33 15.31 18.71 -15.18
N ILE A 34 14.94 18.44 -13.93
CA ILE A 34 15.00 19.38 -12.81
C ILE A 34 16.39 19.38 -12.15
N GLU A 35 16.93 18.21 -11.82
CA GLU A 35 18.17 18.09 -11.05
C GLU A 35 19.41 18.30 -11.90
N ARG A 36 19.38 17.92 -13.19
CA ARG A 36 20.45 18.10 -14.18
C ARG A 36 21.82 17.52 -13.76
N GLU A 37 21.85 16.72 -12.70
CA GLU A 37 23.03 16.06 -12.17
C GLU A 37 22.67 14.62 -11.77
N PRO A 38 23.60 13.67 -11.93
CA PRO A 38 23.35 12.30 -11.54
C PRO A 38 23.25 12.18 -10.01
N ARG A 39 22.22 11.49 -9.53
CA ARG A 39 22.02 11.16 -8.10
C ARG A 39 23.08 10.22 -7.50
N ARG A 40 24.03 9.75 -8.31
CA ARG A 40 25.07 8.79 -7.92
C ARG A 40 24.43 7.54 -7.30
N PHE A 41 24.83 7.19 -6.07
CA PHE A 41 24.27 6.05 -5.34
C PHE A 41 22.96 6.39 -4.61
N TRP A 42 22.57 7.67 -4.50
CA TRP A 42 21.33 8.03 -3.80
C TRP A 42 20.12 7.56 -4.60
N CYS A 43 19.15 6.98 -3.90
CA CYS A 43 18.03 6.26 -4.51
C CYS A 43 18.50 5.03 -5.33
N GLY A 44 19.76 4.62 -5.16
CA GLY A 44 20.37 3.36 -5.59
C GLY A 44 19.83 2.15 -4.81
N SER A 45 20.46 0.99 -5.00
CA SER A 45 20.28 -0.15 -4.11
C SER A 45 21.62 -0.80 -3.78
N ILE A 46 21.72 -1.34 -2.57
CA ILE A 46 22.83 -2.19 -2.12
C ILE A 46 22.23 -3.47 -1.53
N GLY A 47 22.87 -4.60 -1.76
CA GLY A 47 22.36 -5.87 -1.31
C GLY A 47 23.36 -6.99 -1.48
N TRP A 48 22.89 -8.19 -1.17
CA TRP A 48 23.61 -9.43 -1.42
C TRP A 48 22.63 -10.46 -2.01
N TRP A 49 23.19 -11.40 -2.74
CA TRP A 49 22.47 -12.54 -3.29
C TRP A 49 23.40 -13.75 -3.26
N ASP A 50 22.82 -14.90 -2.93
CA ASP A 50 23.48 -16.20 -2.97
C ASP A 50 23.36 -16.79 -4.40
N PRO A 51 24.46 -16.99 -5.15
CA PRO A 51 24.39 -17.57 -6.48
C PRO A 51 23.76 -18.98 -6.51
N ASP A 52 23.90 -19.73 -5.42
CA ASP A 52 23.48 -21.13 -5.30
C ASP A 52 22.16 -21.27 -4.52
N GLY A 53 21.86 -20.32 -3.64
CA GLY A 53 20.65 -20.23 -2.84
C GLY A 53 19.67 -19.23 -3.41
N HIS A 54 18.39 -19.57 -3.44
CA HIS A 54 17.31 -18.68 -3.93
C HIS A 54 17.03 -17.48 -3.00
N HIS A 55 18.04 -16.97 -2.30
CA HIS A 55 17.97 -15.95 -1.26
C HIS A 55 18.82 -14.75 -1.63
N GLY A 56 18.24 -13.57 -1.44
CA GLY A 56 18.96 -12.31 -1.50
C GLY A 56 18.21 -11.26 -0.71
N ALA A 57 18.91 -10.21 -0.35
CA ALA A 57 18.33 -9.05 0.30
C ALA A 57 18.90 -7.79 -0.31
N TRP A 58 18.01 -6.84 -0.61
CA TRP A 58 18.34 -5.56 -1.20
C TRP A 58 17.75 -4.45 -0.35
N ASN A 59 18.48 -3.37 -0.20
CA ASN A 59 18.05 -2.16 0.48
C ASN A 59 18.13 -0.98 -0.48
N ILE A 60 17.25 0.00 -0.30
CA ILE A 60 17.27 1.25 -1.05
C ILE A 60 18.25 2.21 -0.36
N LEU A 61 19.12 2.84 -1.15
CA LEU A 61 20.14 3.76 -0.65
C LEU A 61 19.54 5.15 -0.38
N ILE A 62 18.76 5.22 0.69
CA ILE A 62 18.30 6.43 1.38
C ILE A 62 18.87 6.44 2.80
N ARG A 63 18.92 7.62 3.44
CA ARG A 63 19.55 7.77 4.77
C ARG A 63 20.99 7.21 4.78
N THR A 64 21.70 7.42 3.69
CA THR A 64 23.04 6.89 3.44
C THR A 64 24.00 8.07 3.23
N MET A 65 25.22 7.94 3.74
CA MET A 65 26.28 8.93 3.61
C MET A 65 27.33 8.44 2.62
N GLN A 66 27.67 9.27 1.64
CA GLN A 66 28.78 9.00 0.72
C GLN A 66 30.00 9.77 1.20
N VAL A 67 31.01 9.07 1.70
CA VAL A 67 32.25 9.68 2.19
C VAL A 67 33.34 9.55 1.12
N ARG A 68 33.95 10.67 0.75
CA ARG A 68 35.11 10.74 -0.15
C ARG A 68 36.34 11.22 0.62
N HIS A 69 37.49 10.68 0.25
CA HIS A 69 38.78 11.02 0.83
C HIS A 69 39.61 11.75 -0.23
N GLU A 70 40.03 12.98 0.07
CA GLU A 70 40.92 13.78 -0.77
C GLU A 70 42.17 14.13 0.06
N GLY A 71 43.17 13.26 -0.01
CA GLY A 71 44.34 13.30 0.88
C GLY A 71 43.92 13.11 2.34
N GLU A 72 44.28 14.05 3.22
CA GLU A 72 43.86 14.03 4.63
C GLU A 72 42.45 14.59 4.86
N ARG A 73 41.84 15.23 3.86
CA ARG A 73 40.48 15.78 3.98
C ARG A 73 39.44 14.70 3.70
N ARG A 74 38.41 14.68 4.53
CA ARG A 74 37.20 13.86 4.34
C ARG A 74 36.05 14.77 3.96
N MET A 75 35.38 14.44 2.86
CA MET A 75 34.13 15.07 2.44
C MET A 75 33.01 14.05 2.54
N ALA A 76 31.80 14.48 2.89
CA ALA A 76 30.65 13.61 2.92
C ALA A 76 29.41 14.31 2.36
N ASP A 77 28.69 13.57 1.54
CA ASP A 77 27.40 13.98 1.01
C ASP A 77 26.30 13.11 1.62
N VAL A 78 25.25 13.74 2.13
CA VAL A 78 24.01 13.07 2.52
C VAL A 78 22.88 13.68 1.70
N LEU A 79 22.41 12.93 0.71
CA LEU A 79 21.28 13.34 -0.11
C LEU A 79 19.98 12.92 0.56
N ALA A 80 18.99 13.79 0.53
CA ALA A 80 17.68 13.57 1.10
C ALA A 80 16.60 14.29 0.30
N GLY A 81 15.39 13.74 0.35
CA GLY A 81 14.21 14.28 -0.32
C GLY A 81 12.94 13.67 0.23
N GLY A 82 11.81 14.03 -0.38
CA GLY A 82 10.48 13.56 -0.03
C GLY A 82 9.65 13.29 -1.28
N GLY A 83 8.54 12.58 -1.12
CA GLY A 83 7.55 12.43 -2.18
C GLY A 83 6.75 13.71 -2.30
N ILE A 84 6.85 14.39 -3.44
CA ILE A 84 6.10 15.61 -3.70
C ILE A 84 4.72 15.25 -4.25
N THR A 85 3.70 15.83 -3.65
CA THR A 85 2.29 15.64 -4.04
C THR A 85 1.64 16.99 -4.31
N ILE A 86 0.42 17.00 -4.85
CA ILE A 86 -0.32 18.24 -5.09
C ILE A 86 -0.64 19.03 -3.81
N GLY A 87 -0.60 18.36 -2.64
CA GLY A 87 -0.77 19.00 -1.33
C GLY A 87 0.54 19.36 -0.62
N SER A 88 1.68 19.11 -1.25
CA SER A 88 2.98 19.42 -0.65
C SER A 88 3.17 20.92 -0.53
N VAL A 89 3.73 21.34 0.60
CA VAL A 89 4.09 22.73 0.90
C VAL A 89 5.61 22.82 0.85
N ALA A 90 6.14 23.61 -0.09
CA ALA A 90 7.58 23.61 -0.43
C ALA A 90 8.49 23.77 0.79
N GLU A 91 8.17 24.69 1.69
CA GLU A 91 8.95 24.95 2.90
C GLU A 91 9.00 23.72 3.82
N ARG A 92 7.88 23.01 3.97
CA ARG A 92 7.80 21.81 4.82
C ARG A 92 8.56 20.63 4.22
N GLU A 93 8.53 20.48 2.89
CA GLU A 93 9.28 19.42 2.21
C GLU A 93 10.79 19.63 2.33
N ILE A 94 11.24 20.89 2.25
CA ILE A 94 12.64 21.26 2.50
C ILE A 94 13.02 20.96 3.95
N GLU A 95 12.20 21.37 4.92
CA GLU A 95 12.43 21.06 6.33
C GLU A 95 12.54 19.55 6.57
N GLU A 96 11.63 18.76 5.99
CA GLU A 96 11.66 17.30 6.08
C GLU A 96 12.95 16.72 5.47
N ALA A 97 13.36 17.16 4.28
CA ALA A 97 14.58 16.71 3.63
C ALA A 97 15.82 17.03 4.48
N VAL A 98 15.90 18.25 5.04
CA VAL A 98 16.98 18.66 5.94
C VAL A 98 17.00 17.77 7.19
N TRP A 99 15.85 17.54 7.82
CA TRP A 99 15.75 16.68 9.01
C TRP A 99 16.23 15.26 8.74
N LYS A 100 15.89 14.68 7.58
CA LYS A 100 16.34 13.34 7.17
C LYS A 100 17.85 13.25 7.01
N ALA A 101 18.49 14.29 6.46
CA ALA A 101 19.94 14.34 6.30
C ALA A 101 20.67 14.62 7.63
N ASP A 102 20.13 15.53 8.45
CA ASP A 102 20.76 16.02 9.68
C ASP A 102 20.95 14.92 10.72
N ALA A 103 20.01 13.97 10.81
CA ALA A 103 20.12 12.84 11.72
C ALA A 103 21.41 12.02 11.47
N LEU A 104 21.74 11.78 10.21
CA LEU A 104 22.91 10.99 9.83
C LEU A 104 24.22 11.78 10.00
N LEU A 105 24.21 13.07 9.62
CA LEU A 105 25.34 13.97 9.83
C LEU A 105 25.66 14.15 11.32
N SER A 106 24.63 14.29 12.16
CA SER A 106 24.77 14.39 13.61
C SER A 106 25.31 13.09 14.21
N ALA A 107 24.76 11.93 13.79
CA ALA A 107 25.23 10.63 14.27
C ALA A 107 26.70 10.34 13.90
N ALA A 108 27.15 10.82 12.75
CA ALA A 108 28.54 10.69 12.32
C ALA A 108 29.49 11.71 13.00
N GLY A 109 28.96 12.67 13.76
CA GLY A 109 29.74 13.73 14.41
C GLY A 109 30.15 14.88 13.49
N TRP A 110 29.52 15.00 12.32
CA TRP A 110 29.80 16.04 11.32
C TRP A 110 28.97 17.31 11.53
N ARG A 111 27.95 17.23 12.39
CA ARG A 111 27.19 18.38 12.89
C ARG A 111 27.01 18.30 14.40
N SER A 112 27.05 19.45 15.05
CA SER A 112 26.62 19.57 16.44
C SER A 112 25.13 19.28 16.52
N PRO A 113 24.70 18.29 17.32
CA PRO A 113 23.29 17.94 17.38
C PRO A 113 22.46 19.13 17.89
N ARG A 114 21.38 19.46 17.17
CA ARG A 114 20.42 20.51 17.60
C ARG A 114 19.68 20.16 18.90
N THR A 115 19.77 18.91 19.33
CA THR A 115 19.20 18.40 20.59
C THR A 115 20.10 17.28 21.10
N SER A 116 20.53 17.34 22.36
CA SER A 116 21.29 16.25 22.97
C SER A 116 20.38 15.04 23.14
N ILE A 117 20.41 14.09 22.21
CA ILE A 117 19.78 12.79 22.40
C ILE A 117 20.66 12.03 23.39
N ARG A 118 20.27 12.02 24.67
CA ARG A 118 20.85 11.13 25.67
C ARG A 118 20.16 9.77 25.56
N GLY A 119 20.89 8.80 25.03
CA GLY A 119 20.47 7.40 24.97
C GLY A 119 21.68 6.50 24.77
N MET A 120 21.66 5.32 25.36
CA MET A 120 22.71 4.34 25.16
C MET A 120 22.55 3.75 23.75
N LEU A 121 23.56 3.93 22.89
CA LEU A 121 23.62 3.24 21.60
C LEU A 121 23.54 1.73 21.85
N ARG A 122 22.46 1.10 21.41
CA ARG A 122 22.29 -0.34 21.42
C ARG A 122 22.22 -0.82 19.98
N ILE A 123 23.07 -1.77 19.65
CA ILE A 123 22.84 -2.63 18.48
C ILE A 123 21.67 -3.53 18.89
N THR A 124 20.46 -3.20 18.46
CA THR A 124 19.36 -4.13 18.54
C THR A 124 19.59 -5.15 17.44
N PRO A 125 19.79 -6.44 17.75
CA PRO A 125 19.74 -7.46 16.72
C PRO A 125 18.37 -7.33 16.06
N LEU A 126 18.34 -6.98 14.78
CA LEU A 126 17.14 -7.18 13.98
C LEU A 126 17.01 -8.70 13.90
N SER A 127 16.11 -9.25 14.71
CA SER A 127 15.63 -10.60 14.48
C SER A 127 15.04 -10.58 13.09
N VAL A 128 15.77 -11.11 12.10
CA VAL A 128 15.19 -11.50 10.82
C VAL A 128 14.09 -12.47 11.22
N PRO A 129 12.80 -12.13 11.02
CA PRO A 129 11.75 -13.06 11.34
C PRO A 129 12.07 -14.31 10.53
N HIS A 130 12.43 -15.40 11.21
CA HIS A 130 12.29 -16.72 10.65
C HIS A 130 10.78 -16.95 10.62
N GLY A 131 10.12 -16.27 9.67
CA GLY A 131 8.70 -16.43 9.45
C GLY A 131 8.49 -17.91 9.17
N ALA A 132 7.46 -18.48 9.79
CA ALA A 132 6.89 -19.71 9.28
C ALA A 132 6.74 -19.55 7.75
N PRO A 133 7.04 -20.58 6.95
CA PRO A 133 6.85 -20.50 5.50
C PRO A 133 5.47 -19.90 5.24
N LEU A 134 5.40 -18.87 4.39
CA LEU A 134 4.14 -18.24 3.99
C LEU A 134 3.17 -19.37 3.61
N GLY A 135 2.06 -19.49 4.35
CA GLY A 135 1.16 -20.62 4.19
C GLY A 135 0.44 -20.60 2.83
N GLY A 136 0.21 -19.40 2.28
CA GLY A 136 -0.37 -19.19 0.96
C GLY A 136 0.67 -19.12 -0.16
N ARG A 137 0.27 -19.56 -1.36
CA ARG A 137 1.01 -19.39 -2.61
C ARG A 137 0.60 -18.08 -3.29
N LEU A 138 1.59 -17.34 -3.81
CA LEU A 138 1.33 -16.19 -4.69
C LEU A 138 1.17 -16.69 -6.12
N GLY A 139 -0.06 -16.79 -6.60
CA GLY A 139 -0.37 -17.23 -7.95
C GLY A 139 -0.25 -16.09 -8.94
N GLN A 140 0.95 -15.75 -9.40
CA GLN A 140 1.12 -14.97 -10.63
C GLN A 140 1.37 -15.95 -11.79
N ARG A 141 0.39 -16.10 -12.68
CA ARG A 141 0.42 -16.95 -13.90
C ARG A 141 0.42 -18.47 -13.68
N ARG A 142 -0.78 -19.07 -13.62
CA ARG A 142 -1.28 -20.19 -14.46
C ARG A 142 -2.32 -21.12 -13.81
N ASP A 143 -2.56 -21.04 -12.51
CA ASP A 143 -3.59 -21.85 -11.85
C ASP A 143 -4.86 -21.01 -11.64
N ARG A 144 -6.03 -21.58 -11.95
CA ARG A 144 -7.33 -20.90 -11.80
C ARG A 144 -7.50 -20.43 -10.35
N PRO A 145 -8.16 -19.29 -10.09
CA PRO A 145 -8.41 -18.76 -8.74
C PRO A 145 -9.43 -19.57 -7.92
N ASP A 146 -9.65 -20.85 -8.26
CA ASP A 146 -10.63 -21.72 -7.59
C ASP A 146 -10.27 -21.86 -6.11
N GLY A 147 -11.16 -21.37 -5.25
CA GLY A 147 -10.95 -21.33 -3.79
C GLY A 147 -9.94 -20.26 -3.30
N ALA A 148 -9.28 -19.52 -4.19
CA ALA A 148 -8.30 -18.50 -3.84
C ALA A 148 -8.96 -17.13 -3.56
N VAL A 149 -8.23 -16.27 -2.84
CA VAL A 149 -8.59 -14.86 -2.70
C VAL A 149 -8.11 -14.13 -3.95
N VAL A 150 -9.03 -13.50 -4.69
CA VAL A 150 -8.65 -12.66 -5.82
C VAL A 150 -8.49 -11.21 -5.38
N LEU A 151 -7.32 -10.64 -5.63
CA LEU A 151 -6.98 -9.24 -5.36
C LEU A 151 -6.89 -8.48 -6.69
N VAL A 152 -7.76 -7.49 -6.87
CA VAL A 152 -7.76 -6.61 -8.04
C VAL A 152 -6.79 -5.45 -7.80
N ASP A 153 -5.69 -5.42 -8.55
CA ASP A 153 -4.70 -4.35 -8.52
C ASP A 153 -5.15 -3.15 -9.36
N ASN A 154 -5.34 -1.99 -8.72
CA ASN A 154 -5.71 -0.76 -9.42
C ASN A 154 -4.49 0.14 -9.69
N LEU A 155 -3.32 -0.45 -9.95
CA LEU A 155 -2.02 0.21 -10.20
C LEU A 155 -1.44 0.85 -8.94
N ASP A 156 -1.39 0.08 -7.85
CA ASP A 156 -0.87 0.54 -6.56
C ASP A 156 0.30 -0.31 -6.06
N SER A 157 1.32 0.33 -5.49
CA SER A 157 2.49 -0.36 -4.96
C SER A 157 2.21 -1.13 -3.67
N PHE A 158 1.07 -0.88 -3.00
CA PHE A 158 0.66 -1.58 -1.79
C PHE A 158 -0.09 -2.90 -2.04
N THR A 159 -0.51 -3.18 -3.29
CA THR A 159 -1.22 -4.42 -3.66
C THR A 159 -0.49 -5.68 -3.17
N HIS A 160 0.84 -5.75 -3.35
CA HIS A 160 1.61 -6.91 -2.91
C HIS A 160 1.76 -7.04 -1.39
N ASN A 161 1.71 -5.92 -0.65
CA ASN A 161 1.70 -5.97 0.81
C ASN A 161 0.40 -6.59 1.32
N ILE A 162 -0.74 -6.23 0.71
CA ILE A 162 -2.04 -6.86 1.00
C ILE A 162 -1.97 -8.35 0.66
N ALA A 163 -1.48 -8.72 -0.53
CA ALA A 163 -1.34 -10.11 -0.93
C ALA A 163 -0.51 -10.92 0.09
N HIS A 164 0.64 -10.40 0.52
CA HIS A 164 1.47 -11.07 1.52
C HIS A 164 0.79 -11.18 2.88
N ALA A 165 0.05 -10.17 3.32
CA ALA A 165 -0.70 -10.23 4.57
C ALA A 165 -1.76 -11.35 4.53
N ILE A 166 -2.48 -11.49 3.42
CA ILE A 166 -3.46 -12.56 3.22
C ILE A 166 -2.78 -13.94 3.16
N MET A 167 -1.63 -14.06 2.49
CA MET A 167 -0.84 -15.30 2.47
C MET A 167 -0.31 -15.69 3.85
N HIS A 168 0.07 -14.71 4.68
CA HIS A 168 0.47 -14.93 6.07
C HIS A 168 -0.68 -15.47 6.92
N LEU A 169 -1.92 -15.12 6.57
CA LEU A 169 -3.14 -15.66 7.17
C LEU A 169 -3.53 -17.04 6.64
N GLY A 170 -2.74 -17.62 5.72
CA GLY A 170 -2.91 -18.99 5.23
C GLY A 170 -3.79 -19.14 3.98
N HIS A 171 -4.06 -18.06 3.26
CA HIS A 171 -4.88 -18.09 2.04
C HIS A 171 -4.03 -17.93 0.78
N ASP A 172 -4.37 -18.68 -0.27
CA ASP A 172 -3.82 -18.48 -1.60
C ASP A 172 -4.35 -17.16 -2.19
N VAL A 173 -3.48 -16.38 -2.83
CA VAL A 173 -3.83 -15.08 -3.42
C VAL A 173 -3.53 -15.08 -4.91
N HIS A 174 -4.53 -14.69 -5.69
CA HIS A 174 -4.41 -14.45 -7.12
C HIS A 174 -4.59 -12.96 -7.41
N VAL A 175 -3.51 -12.30 -7.84
CA VAL A 175 -3.55 -10.87 -8.18
C VAL A 175 -3.89 -10.72 -9.66
N ILE A 176 -4.95 -9.96 -9.96
CA ILE A 176 -5.33 -9.60 -11.34
C ILE A 176 -5.18 -8.10 -11.54
N GLN A 177 -4.75 -7.67 -12.73
CA GLN A 177 -4.69 -6.25 -13.05
C GLN A 177 -6.09 -5.72 -13.38
N GLY A 178 -6.54 -4.71 -12.64
CA GLY A 178 -7.80 -4.02 -12.89
C GLY A 178 -7.68 -2.78 -13.77
N ARG A 179 -6.46 -2.29 -14.03
CA ARG A 179 -6.17 -1.06 -14.79
C ARG A 179 -4.84 -1.17 -15.56
N GLY A 180 -4.71 -0.37 -16.62
CA GLY A 180 -3.48 -0.26 -17.43
C GLY A 180 -3.57 -0.97 -18.79
N PRO A 181 -2.50 -0.93 -19.61
CA PRO A 181 -2.48 -1.52 -20.95
C PRO A 181 -2.70 -3.04 -20.98
N GLU A 182 -2.30 -3.72 -19.90
CA GLU A 182 -2.50 -5.15 -19.68
C GLU A 182 -3.82 -5.47 -18.93
N GLY A 183 -4.59 -4.43 -18.55
CA GLY A 183 -5.88 -4.57 -17.88
C GLY A 183 -6.98 -5.13 -18.80
N PRO A 184 -8.19 -5.39 -18.26
CA PRO A 184 -9.27 -5.98 -19.01
C PRO A 184 -9.75 -5.04 -20.12
N VAL A 185 -9.70 -5.51 -21.37
CA VAL A 185 -10.25 -4.79 -22.53
C VAL A 185 -11.77 -4.88 -22.57
N ASP A 186 -12.33 -6.03 -22.17
CA ASP A 186 -13.76 -6.25 -21.96
C ASP A 186 -14.03 -6.55 -20.48
N VAL A 187 -14.72 -5.63 -19.82
CA VAL A 187 -14.99 -5.70 -18.38
C VAL A 187 -16.02 -6.77 -18.05
N ASP A 188 -17.06 -6.94 -18.87
CA ASP A 188 -18.12 -7.91 -18.56
C ASP A 188 -17.62 -9.34 -18.79
N GLU A 189 -16.82 -9.58 -19.83
CA GLU A 189 -16.16 -10.87 -20.04
C GLU A 189 -15.18 -11.19 -18.90
N ALA A 190 -14.35 -10.23 -18.48
CA ALA A 190 -13.41 -10.40 -17.38
C ALA A 190 -14.11 -10.73 -16.06
N VAL A 191 -15.20 -10.03 -15.74
CA VAL A 191 -16.02 -10.30 -14.55
C VAL A 191 -16.64 -11.68 -14.63
N LYS A 192 -17.21 -12.06 -15.78
CA LYS A 192 -17.80 -13.38 -15.96
C LYS A 192 -16.77 -14.49 -15.74
N GLY A 193 -15.61 -14.41 -16.40
CA GLY A 193 -14.55 -15.40 -16.26
C GLY A 193 -14.01 -15.48 -14.82
N LEU A 194 -13.90 -14.33 -14.15
CA LEU A 194 -13.51 -14.27 -12.74
C LEU A 194 -14.50 -14.98 -11.83
N LEU A 195 -15.80 -14.71 -11.96
CA LEU A 195 -16.83 -15.34 -11.12
C LEU A 195 -17.01 -16.83 -11.43
N GLU A 196 -16.89 -17.24 -12.69
CA GLU A 196 -16.91 -18.66 -13.11
C GLU A 196 -15.71 -19.45 -12.55
N ALA A 197 -14.59 -18.78 -12.29
CA ALA A 197 -13.42 -19.38 -11.67
C ALA A 197 -13.56 -19.57 -10.15
N ALA A 198 -14.72 -19.27 -9.57
CA ALA A 198 -15.10 -19.55 -8.18
C ALA A 198 -14.08 -19.08 -7.11
N PRO A 199 -13.73 -17.79 -7.06
CA PRO A 199 -12.88 -17.26 -6.00
C PRO A 199 -13.59 -17.36 -4.64
N SER A 200 -12.83 -17.65 -3.58
CA SER A 200 -13.39 -17.69 -2.23
C SER A 200 -13.74 -16.29 -1.73
N HIS A 201 -12.94 -15.30 -2.12
CA HIS A 201 -13.08 -13.90 -1.72
C HIS A 201 -12.62 -12.97 -2.83
N LEU A 202 -13.15 -11.75 -2.83
CA LEU A 202 -12.68 -10.65 -3.67
C LEU A 202 -12.15 -9.52 -2.80
N ILE A 203 -10.98 -8.99 -3.16
CA ILE A 203 -10.45 -7.76 -2.61
C ILE A 203 -10.26 -6.77 -3.76
N LEU A 204 -10.95 -5.63 -3.67
CA LEU A 204 -10.73 -4.49 -4.56
C LEU A 204 -9.64 -3.62 -3.95
N GLY A 205 -8.44 -3.67 -4.54
CA GLY A 205 -7.25 -3.04 -4.00
C GLY A 205 -7.23 -1.51 -4.10
N PRO A 206 -6.25 -0.87 -3.43
CA PRO A 206 -6.00 0.57 -3.54
C PRO A 206 -5.56 0.95 -4.96
N GLY A 207 -5.55 2.25 -5.26
CA GLY A 207 -5.10 2.78 -6.54
C GLY A 207 -5.20 4.31 -6.61
N PRO A 208 -4.50 4.96 -7.55
CA PRO A 208 -4.56 6.39 -7.76
C PRO A 208 -5.87 6.81 -8.46
N GLY A 209 -6.13 8.11 -8.53
CA GLY A 209 -7.23 8.67 -9.32
C GLY A 209 -8.61 8.43 -8.71
N ARG A 210 -9.63 8.45 -9.56
CA ARG A 210 -11.04 8.32 -9.14
C ARG A 210 -11.57 6.91 -9.39
N PRO A 211 -12.47 6.36 -8.56
CA PRO A 211 -13.04 5.03 -8.77
C PRO A 211 -13.71 4.82 -10.14
N GLU A 212 -14.32 5.87 -10.69
CA GLU A 212 -14.98 5.90 -12.00
C GLU A 212 -14.06 5.42 -13.14
N GLU A 213 -12.75 5.60 -12.99
CA GLU A 213 -11.72 5.17 -13.96
C GLU A 213 -11.33 3.68 -13.79
N ALA A 214 -11.74 3.02 -12.70
CA ALA A 214 -11.51 1.59 -12.46
C ALA A 214 -12.74 0.79 -12.86
N LEU A 215 -12.99 0.65 -14.17
CA LEU A 215 -14.21 0.04 -14.69
C LEU A 215 -14.48 -1.38 -14.12
N LEU A 216 -13.44 -2.22 -14.02
CA LEU A 216 -13.56 -3.56 -13.41
C LEU A 216 -13.97 -3.48 -11.93
N THR A 217 -13.30 -2.60 -11.17
CA THR A 217 -13.56 -2.39 -9.73
C THR A 217 -14.96 -1.84 -9.49
N MET A 218 -15.42 -0.88 -10.30
CA MET A 218 -16.79 -0.36 -10.26
C MET A 218 -17.81 -1.47 -10.57
N ARG A 219 -17.57 -2.24 -11.63
CA ARG A 219 -18.48 -3.32 -12.03
C ARG A 219 -18.63 -4.39 -10.93
N LEU A 220 -17.52 -4.80 -10.33
CA LEU A 220 -17.52 -5.74 -9.20
C LEU A 220 -18.21 -5.15 -7.96
N SER A 221 -18.06 -3.85 -7.73
CA SER A 221 -18.73 -3.15 -6.62
C SER A 221 -20.26 -3.17 -6.78
N GLU A 222 -20.78 -2.87 -7.98
CA GLU A 222 -22.22 -2.95 -8.29
C GLU A 222 -22.77 -4.36 -8.07
N LEU A 223 -22.07 -5.37 -8.58
CA LEU A 223 -22.49 -6.77 -8.47
C LEU A 223 -22.46 -7.25 -7.02
N ALA A 224 -21.48 -6.81 -6.23
CA ALA A 224 -21.41 -7.14 -4.81
C ALA A 224 -22.59 -6.57 -4.03
N LEU A 225 -23.02 -5.33 -4.34
CA LEU A 225 -24.21 -4.73 -3.75
C LEU A 225 -25.53 -5.35 -4.24
N GLN A 226 -25.48 -6.24 -5.23
CA GLN A 226 -26.59 -7.08 -5.71
C GLN A 226 -26.52 -8.52 -5.19
N GLY A 227 -25.50 -8.87 -4.38
CA GLY A 227 -25.27 -10.23 -3.90
C GLY A 227 -24.80 -11.21 -4.98
N ARG A 228 -24.16 -10.71 -6.04
CA ARG A 228 -23.72 -11.49 -7.21
C ARG A 228 -22.22 -11.77 -7.23
N THR A 229 -21.55 -11.60 -6.10
CA THR A 229 -20.13 -11.91 -5.89
C THR A 229 -19.98 -12.73 -4.61
N PRO A 230 -18.85 -13.43 -4.42
CA PRO A 230 -18.46 -13.89 -3.09
C PRO A 230 -18.18 -12.68 -2.16
N SER A 231 -17.79 -12.97 -0.91
CA SER A 231 -17.39 -11.97 0.07
C SER A 231 -16.40 -10.97 -0.53
N LEU A 232 -16.72 -9.68 -0.44
CA LEU A 232 -15.96 -8.61 -1.09
C LEU A 232 -15.48 -7.56 -0.08
N LEU A 233 -14.19 -7.26 -0.13
CA LEU A 233 -13.55 -6.17 0.62
C LEU A 233 -13.03 -5.09 -0.33
N GLY A 234 -13.49 -3.85 -0.19
CA GLY A 234 -12.88 -2.70 -0.85
C GLY A 234 -11.88 -1.97 0.05
N ILE A 235 -10.65 -1.77 -0.42
CA ILE A 235 -9.59 -1.05 0.30
C ILE A 235 -9.25 0.25 -0.44
N CYS A 236 -9.27 1.38 0.26
CA CYS A 236 -8.98 2.72 -0.28
C CYS A 236 -9.80 3.05 -1.55
N LEU A 237 -9.22 2.94 -2.76
CA LEU A 237 -9.97 3.11 -4.01
C LEU A 237 -11.14 2.11 -4.12
N GLY A 238 -10.95 0.85 -3.70
CA GLY A 238 -12.03 -0.14 -3.65
C GLY A 238 -13.13 0.22 -2.66
N HIS A 239 -12.79 0.84 -1.52
CA HIS A 239 -13.78 1.39 -0.58
C HIS A 239 -14.56 2.54 -1.23
N GLN A 240 -13.88 3.41 -1.95
CA GLN A 240 -14.53 4.52 -2.65
C GLN A 240 -15.45 4.02 -3.77
N ALA A 241 -15.05 3.00 -4.52
CA ALA A 241 -15.88 2.38 -5.56
C ALA A 241 -17.18 1.80 -5.00
N LEU A 242 -17.11 1.08 -3.88
CA LEU A 242 -18.28 0.57 -3.17
C LEU A 242 -19.19 1.70 -2.66
N GLY A 243 -18.60 2.76 -2.09
CA GLY A 243 -19.35 3.93 -1.64
C GLY A 243 -20.08 4.64 -2.79
N LEU A 244 -19.42 4.78 -3.94
CA LEU A 244 -20.00 5.36 -5.14
C LEU A 244 -21.10 4.48 -5.75
N ALA A 245 -20.87 3.18 -5.86
CA ALA A 245 -21.87 2.21 -6.35
C ALA A 245 -23.11 2.15 -5.44
N ALA A 246 -22.97 2.48 -4.15
CA ALA A 246 -24.06 2.58 -3.19
C ALA A 246 -24.82 3.94 -3.23
N GLY A 247 -24.54 4.80 -4.20
CA GLY A 247 -25.18 6.11 -4.35
C GLY A 247 -24.50 7.26 -3.61
N GLY A 248 -23.34 7.01 -2.97
CA GLY A 248 -22.50 8.05 -2.41
C GLY A 248 -21.82 8.92 -3.47
N ARG A 249 -21.09 9.93 -3.03
CA ARG A 249 -20.29 10.82 -3.88
C ARG A 249 -18.82 10.77 -3.47
N ILE A 250 -17.94 10.91 -4.44
CA ILE A 250 -16.50 11.00 -4.21
C ILE A 250 -16.07 12.46 -4.25
N VAL A 251 -15.71 12.99 -3.07
CA VAL A 251 -15.31 14.39 -2.87
C VAL A 251 -13.88 14.46 -2.37
N HIS A 252 -13.23 15.62 -2.55
CA HIS A 252 -11.94 15.87 -1.90
C HIS A 252 -12.13 15.96 -0.39
N ASP A 253 -11.16 15.43 0.36
CA ASP A 253 -11.12 15.61 1.82
C ASP A 253 -11.05 17.13 2.11
N PRO A 254 -12.05 17.70 2.83
CA PRO A 254 -12.08 19.13 3.15
C PRO A 254 -10.85 19.62 3.93
N HIS A 255 -10.12 18.71 4.59
CA HIS A 255 -8.93 19.02 5.38
C HIS A 255 -7.63 18.73 4.63
N GLY A 256 -7.71 18.45 3.34
CA GLY A 256 -6.57 18.20 2.47
C GLY A 256 -6.12 16.73 2.44
N PRO A 257 -5.19 16.41 1.53
CA PRO A 257 -4.73 15.03 1.35
C PRO A 257 -3.97 14.51 2.57
N VAL A 258 -4.21 13.25 2.94
CA VAL A 258 -3.48 12.56 4.00
C VAL A 258 -2.56 11.51 3.38
N HIS A 259 -1.25 11.65 3.61
CA HIS A 259 -0.23 10.74 3.10
C HIS A 259 0.57 10.11 4.25
N GLY A 260 0.34 8.82 4.51
CA GLY A 260 1.17 8.00 5.40
C GLY A 260 1.09 8.37 6.87
N ARG A 261 -0.01 9.01 7.32
CA ARG A 261 -0.20 9.38 8.72
C ARG A 261 -1.16 8.40 9.41
N PRO A 262 -0.77 7.82 10.56
CA PRO A 262 -1.70 7.11 11.42
C PRO A 262 -2.74 8.09 11.96
N ILE A 263 -4.01 7.73 11.83
CA ILE A 263 -5.15 8.46 12.38
C ILE A 263 -5.93 7.57 13.34
N HIS A 264 -6.69 8.20 14.25
CA HIS A 264 -7.61 7.48 15.12
C HIS A 264 -8.94 7.25 14.39
N VAL A 265 -9.35 6.00 14.32
CA VAL A 265 -10.61 5.56 13.74
C VAL A 265 -11.52 5.07 14.86
N VAL A 266 -12.68 5.67 15.01
CA VAL A 266 -13.72 5.24 15.93
C VAL A 266 -14.68 4.32 15.18
N HIS A 267 -14.96 3.14 15.74
CA HIS A 267 -15.80 2.12 15.10
C HIS A 267 -16.87 1.56 16.04
N ASP A 268 -17.93 1.00 15.48
CA ASP A 268 -19.04 0.41 16.24
C ASP A 268 -18.86 -1.10 16.53
N GLY A 269 -17.71 -1.66 16.16
CA GLY A 269 -17.38 -3.07 16.43
C GLY A 269 -18.17 -4.06 15.58
N THR A 270 -18.80 -3.63 14.48
CA THR A 270 -19.48 -4.51 13.53
C THR A 270 -18.61 -4.80 12.31
N GLY A 271 -19.00 -5.81 11.52
CA GLY A 271 -18.33 -6.16 10.27
C GLY A 271 -16.87 -6.56 10.48
N LEU A 272 -15.95 -5.84 9.85
CA LEU A 272 -14.50 -6.07 10.00
C LEU A 272 -14.00 -5.79 11.41
N PHE A 273 -14.67 -4.89 12.14
CA PHE A 273 -14.20 -4.39 13.44
C PHE A 273 -14.63 -5.26 14.62
N ARG A 274 -15.25 -6.41 14.38
CA ARG A 274 -15.82 -7.28 15.43
C ARG A 274 -14.80 -7.85 16.41
N ASP A 275 -13.56 -8.06 15.95
CA ASP A 275 -12.47 -8.65 16.74
C ASP A 275 -11.39 -7.62 17.11
N VAL A 276 -11.66 -6.33 16.83
CA VAL A 276 -10.77 -5.21 17.18
C VAL A 276 -10.99 -4.84 18.63
N SER A 277 -9.89 -4.65 19.36
CA SER A 277 -9.95 -4.30 20.78
C SER A 277 -10.46 -2.87 20.97
N GLY A 278 -11.46 -2.69 21.82
CA GLY A 278 -12.04 -1.38 22.12
C GLY A 278 -12.93 -0.84 20.99
N ARG A 279 -13.08 0.49 20.95
CA ARG A 279 -13.89 1.22 19.95
C ARG A 279 -13.07 2.23 19.16
N THR A 280 -11.74 2.19 19.32
CA THR A 280 -10.82 3.10 18.66
C THR A 280 -9.58 2.33 18.26
N THR A 281 -9.19 2.45 17.00
CA THR A 281 -7.98 1.83 16.46
C THR A 281 -7.19 2.84 15.63
N ARG A 282 -5.90 2.57 15.42
CA ARG A 282 -5.05 3.40 14.56
C ARG A 282 -4.93 2.78 13.19
N MET A 283 -5.15 3.60 12.16
CA MET A 283 -5.02 3.17 10.77
C MET A 283 -4.26 4.21 9.96
N VAL A 284 -3.46 3.75 9.00
CA VAL A 284 -2.76 4.64 8.07
C VAL A 284 -3.68 5.03 6.91
N ARG A 285 -3.68 6.31 6.56
CA ARG A 285 -4.38 6.87 5.39
C ARG A 285 -3.39 7.32 4.31
N TYR A 286 -3.76 7.04 3.06
CA TYR A 286 -3.05 7.50 1.85
C TYR A 286 -4.04 8.08 0.81
N ASN A 287 -5.08 8.80 1.26
CA ASN A 287 -6.17 9.24 0.38
C ASN A 287 -6.37 10.77 0.41
N SER A 288 -6.67 11.31 -0.77
CA SER A 288 -7.12 12.70 -0.99
C SER A 288 -8.61 12.82 -1.26
N LEU A 289 -9.26 11.69 -1.57
CA LEU A 289 -10.69 11.55 -1.84
C LEU A 289 -11.37 10.75 -0.74
N VAL A 290 -12.61 11.10 -0.42
CA VAL A 290 -13.43 10.44 0.60
C VAL A 290 -14.86 10.24 0.08
N VAL A 291 -15.54 9.25 0.66
CA VAL A 291 -16.96 9.00 0.38
C VAL A 291 -17.83 9.93 1.24
N ASP A 292 -18.66 10.73 0.57
CA ASP A 292 -19.66 11.61 1.16
C ASP A 292 -21.08 11.25 0.70
N GLY A 293 -22.09 11.55 1.51
CA GLY A 293 -23.50 11.35 1.15
C GLY A 293 -24.11 10.01 1.60
N ALA A 294 -25.32 9.74 1.11
CA ALA A 294 -26.18 8.66 1.59
C ALA A 294 -25.84 7.32 0.95
N VAL A 295 -24.97 6.55 1.59
CA VAL A 295 -24.71 5.13 1.25
C VAL A 295 -25.66 4.16 1.98
N ALA A 296 -26.52 4.69 2.86
CA ALA A 296 -27.26 3.96 3.88
C ALA A 296 -28.25 2.89 3.35
N GLU A 297 -28.68 2.98 2.09
CA GLU A 297 -29.55 1.99 1.48
C GLU A 297 -28.85 0.63 1.32
N HIS A 298 -27.57 0.64 0.97
CA HIS A 298 -26.79 -0.57 0.69
C HIS A 298 -25.70 -0.84 1.73
N LEU A 299 -25.18 0.21 2.38
CA LEU A 299 -24.00 0.18 3.23
C LEU A 299 -24.23 0.97 4.52
N ARG A 300 -23.95 0.34 5.67
CA ARG A 300 -23.95 1.00 6.98
C ARG A 300 -22.54 1.47 7.30
N VAL A 301 -22.37 2.78 7.50
CA VAL A 301 -21.12 3.34 7.99
C VAL A 301 -20.90 2.90 9.43
N ASN A 302 -19.80 2.19 9.65
CA ASN A 302 -19.49 1.57 10.94
C ASN A 302 -18.12 1.97 11.51
N ALA A 303 -17.36 2.79 10.77
CA ALA A 303 -16.13 3.42 11.24
C ALA A 303 -15.95 4.83 10.68
N ARG A 304 -15.46 5.75 11.51
CA ARG A 304 -15.22 7.16 11.16
C ARG A 304 -13.95 7.71 11.78
N SER A 305 -13.39 8.73 11.15
CA SER A 305 -12.34 9.60 11.72
C SER A 305 -12.79 11.04 11.55
N GLY A 306 -13.35 11.63 12.61
CA GLY A 306 -14.08 12.89 12.49
C GLY A 306 -15.28 12.73 11.56
N HIS A 307 -15.34 13.53 10.50
CA HIS A 307 -16.40 13.47 9.49
C HIS A 307 -16.13 12.42 8.38
N VAL A 308 -14.89 11.94 8.25
CA VAL A 308 -14.50 11.02 7.18
C VAL A 308 -15.04 9.62 7.48
N THR A 309 -15.77 9.05 6.52
CA THR A 309 -16.16 7.64 6.51
C THR A 309 -14.91 6.77 6.35
N MET A 310 -14.60 5.96 7.35
CA MET A 310 -13.42 5.09 7.36
C MET A 310 -13.75 3.63 7.08
N GLY A 311 -14.99 3.23 7.32
CA GLY A 311 -15.44 1.89 7.01
C GLY A 311 -16.95 1.81 6.92
N PHE A 312 -17.41 0.83 6.15
CA PHE A 312 -18.80 0.43 6.09
C PHE A 312 -18.92 -1.08 5.90
N HIS A 313 -20.11 -1.60 6.15
CA HIS A 313 -20.49 -2.96 5.77
C HIS A 313 -21.89 -2.99 5.19
N SER A 314 -22.18 -3.93 4.29
CA SER A 314 -23.55 -4.17 3.86
C SER A 314 -24.32 -4.94 4.94
N PRO A 315 -25.60 -4.60 5.20
CA PRO A 315 -26.46 -5.40 6.05
C PRO A 315 -27.08 -6.61 5.32
N ARG A 316 -26.96 -6.69 3.98
CA ARG A 316 -27.60 -7.72 3.15
C ARG A 316 -26.60 -8.75 2.61
N PHE A 317 -25.39 -8.31 2.29
CA PHE A 317 -24.38 -9.12 1.60
C PHE A 317 -23.05 -9.07 2.36
N PRO A 318 -22.15 -10.06 2.18
CA PRO A 318 -20.83 -10.08 2.83
C PRO A 318 -19.86 -9.08 2.18
N VAL A 319 -20.22 -7.80 2.23
CA VAL A 319 -19.51 -6.70 1.58
C VAL A 319 -19.02 -5.73 2.63
N HIS A 320 -17.73 -5.42 2.57
CA HIS A 320 -17.06 -4.52 3.49
C HIS A 320 -16.23 -3.50 2.72
N GLY A 321 -16.11 -2.30 3.27
CA GLY A 321 -15.17 -1.30 2.75
C GLY A 321 -14.35 -0.70 3.87
N LEU A 322 -13.10 -0.39 3.56
CA LEU A 322 -12.12 0.18 4.48
C LEU A 322 -11.30 1.26 3.76
N GLN A 323 -11.40 2.50 4.22
CA GLN A 323 -10.66 3.62 3.64
C GLN A 323 -9.18 3.63 4.05
N GLY A 324 -8.87 3.04 5.21
CA GLY A 324 -7.51 2.86 5.71
C GLY A 324 -6.78 1.69 5.05
N HIS A 325 -5.48 1.63 5.30
CA HIS A 325 -4.58 0.60 4.77
C HIS A 325 -4.23 -0.43 5.86
N PRO A 326 -4.93 -1.58 5.93
CA PRO A 326 -4.70 -2.58 6.97
C PRO A 326 -3.33 -3.27 6.84
N GLU A 327 -2.73 -3.28 5.65
CA GLU A 327 -1.40 -3.82 5.36
C GLU A 327 -0.25 -2.92 5.84
N SER A 328 -0.55 -1.66 6.18
CA SER A 328 0.48 -0.71 6.58
C SER A 328 0.97 -0.99 8.00
N ILE A 329 2.29 -0.91 8.22
CA ILE A 329 2.93 -1.12 9.53
C ILE A 329 2.39 -0.18 10.64
N GLY A 330 1.82 0.98 10.25
CA GLY A 330 1.22 1.92 11.19
C GLY A 330 -0.24 1.59 11.58
N SER A 331 -0.81 0.52 11.05
CA SER A 331 -2.17 0.04 11.34
C SER A 331 -2.11 -1.09 12.38
N GLU A 332 -2.28 -0.75 13.65
CA GLU A 332 -2.01 -1.64 14.79
C GLU A 332 -2.84 -2.95 14.78
N GLU A 333 -4.05 -2.90 14.22
CA GLU A 333 -5.00 -4.02 14.22
C GLU A 333 -5.30 -4.54 12.79
N GLY A 334 -4.43 -4.23 11.83
CA GLY A 334 -4.60 -4.57 10.41
C GLY A 334 -4.85 -6.06 10.14
N ASP A 335 -4.02 -6.93 10.71
CA ASP A 335 -4.15 -8.38 10.58
C ASP A 335 -5.47 -8.92 11.14
N ARG A 336 -6.01 -8.30 12.20
CA ARG A 336 -7.31 -8.70 12.76
C ARG A 336 -8.45 -8.36 11.82
N LEU A 337 -8.40 -7.18 11.19
CA LEU A 337 -9.40 -6.77 10.21
C LEU A 337 -9.42 -7.71 9.01
N LEU A 338 -8.24 -8.06 8.48
CA LEU A 338 -8.12 -9.00 7.36
C LEU A 338 -8.58 -10.41 7.75
N ARG A 339 -8.23 -10.90 8.94
CA ARG A 339 -8.73 -12.17 9.46
C ARG A 339 -10.25 -12.18 9.61
N ALA A 340 -10.84 -11.11 10.13
CA ALA A 340 -12.28 -10.98 10.25
C ALA A 340 -12.98 -11.01 8.89
N PHE A 341 -12.39 -10.41 7.86
CA PHE A 341 -12.90 -10.53 6.50
C PHE A 341 -12.88 -12.00 6.01
N LEU A 342 -11.72 -12.65 6.13
CA LEU A 342 -11.50 -14.00 5.59
C LEU A 342 -12.30 -15.11 6.30
N VAL A 343 -12.61 -14.93 7.60
CA VAL A 343 -13.42 -15.89 8.36
C VAL A 343 -14.92 -15.77 8.04
N ALA A 344 -15.39 -14.58 7.64
CA ALA A 344 -16.82 -14.31 7.45
C ALA A 344 -17.47 -15.11 6.31
N ALA A 345 -16.68 -15.76 5.44
CA ALA A 345 -17.17 -16.56 4.32
C ALA A 345 -17.38 -18.05 4.63
N HIS A 346 -16.99 -18.53 5.83
CA HIS A 346 -17.16 -19.94 6.23
C HIS A 346 -18.41 -20.20 7.09
N GLY A 347 -19.42 -19.32 6.99
CA GLY A 347 -20.72 -19.46 7.64
C GLY A 347 -21.83 -19.84 6.66
#